data_AF-A0A350F354-F1
#
_entry.id   AF-A0A350F354-F1
#
_cell.length_a   1.000
_cell.length_b   1.000
_cell.length_c   1.000
_cell.angle_alpha   90.00
_cell.angle_beta   90.00
_cell.angle_gamma   90.00
#
_symmetry.space_group_name_H-M   'P 1'
#
loop_
_entity.id
_entity.type
_entity.pdbx_description
1 polymer ?
#
loop_
_entity_poly.entity_id
_entity_poly.type
_entity_poly.pdbx_seq_one_letter_code
_entity_poly.pdbx_strand_id
1 'polypeptide(L)'
;MKTTRRCFLKSAAAATLLAPGCRHLSNRHGPVWVNDVQSRLNSTRVARLVEVRSREQLQRTVAGAAEQAMPLAVCGGRHAMGGQQFLADELLLDTLRLDRVLSFDRDRGLIEVEAGIQWPALLGFLLAEQDDPERTWGCWNQA
;
A
#
# COMPACT_ATOMS: atom_id res chain seq x y z
N MET A 1 15.29 33.52 37.40
CA MET A 1 13.84 33.25 37.50
C MET A 1 13.60 31.82 37.04
N LYS A 2 13.29 30.89 37.95
CA LYS A 2 13.14 29.45 37.64
C LYS A 2 11.68 29.18 37.29
N THR A 3 11.40 28.71 36.08
CA THR A 3 10.06 28.25 35.66
C THR A 3 10.06 26.74 35.52
N THR A 4 9.23 26.08 36.35
CA THR A 4 9.16 24.64 36.54
C THR A 4 7.88 24.05 35.95
N ARG A 5 7.97 22.78 35.56
CA ARG A 5 7.02 21.89 34.82
C ARG A 5 5.62 21.66 35.44
N ARG A 6 4.99 22.63 36.10
CA ARG A 6 3.71 22.40 36.83
C ARG A 6 2.53 23.32 36.50
N CYS A 7 2.56 24.08 35.41
CA CYS A 7 1.47 25.02 35.11
C CYS A 7 0.99 25.00 33.65
N PHE A 8 0.54 23.84 33.14
CA PHE A 8 -0.16 23.81 31.84
C PHE A 8 -1.31 22.81 31.72
N LEU A 9 -1.82 22.30 32.85
CA LEU A 9 -2.85 21.24 32.88
C LEU A 9 -4.20 21.71 33.46
N LYS A 10 -4.59 22.98 33.26
CA LYS A 10 -5.86 23.49 33.79
C LYS A 10 -6.66 24.38 32.83
N SER A 11 -6.91 23.89 31.62
CA SER A 11 -8.04 24.39 30.81
C SER A 11 -8.67 23.22 30.04
N ALA A 12 -9.64 22.57 30.66
CA ALA A 12 -10.45 21.53 30.06
C ALA A 12 -11.71 22.13 29.40
N ALA A 13 -12.14 21.46 28.31
CA ALA A 13 -13.52 21.26 27.87
C ALA A 13 -14.31 22.47 27.31
N ALA A 14 -14.54 22.46 25.99
CA ALA A 14 -15.87 22.25 25.38
C ALA A 14 -15.87 22.63 23.89
N ALA A 15 -15.75 21.65 23.00
CA ALA A 15 -16.23 21.72 21.61
C ALA A 15 -16.23 20.32 20.97
N THR A 16 -17.04 19.42 21.53
CA THR A 16 -17.50 18.24 20.79
C THR A 16 -18.66 18.69 19.90
N LEU A 17 -18.46 18.60 18.58
CA LEU A 17 -19.38 18.05 17.58
C LEU A 17 -18.99 18.60 16.20
N LEU A 18 -18.23 17.79 15.47
CA LEU A 18 -18.30 17.50 14.03
C LEU A 18 -17.04 16.71 13.70
N ALA A 19 -16.99 15.45 14.13
CA ALA A 19 -16.10 14.49 13.49
C ALA A 19 -16.74 14.17 12.13
N PRO A 20 -16.17 14.60 11.00
CA PRO A 20 -16.62 14.04 9.73
C PRO A 20 -16.23 12.57 9.80
N GLY A 21 -17.24 11.70 9.78
CA GLY A 21 -17.08 10.29 10.06
C GLY A 21 -15.87 9.70 9.35
N CYS A 22 -14.90 9.25 10.15
CA CYS A 22 -14.06 8.12 9.77
C CYS A 22 -15.03 6.98 9.52
N ARG A 23 -15.52 6.91 8.28
CA ARG A 23 -16.25 5.76 7.76
C ARG A 23 -15.40 4.58 8.18
N HIS A 24 -15.95 3.79 9.09
CA HIS A 24 -15.42 2.50 9.49
C HIS A 24 -14.71 1.91 8.28
N LEU A 25 -13.41 1.65 8.42
CA LEU A 25 -12.70 0.78 7.50
C LEU A 25 -13.36 -0.59 7.64
N SER A 26 -14.53 -0.75 7.03
CA SER A 26 -15.33 -1.95 7.04
C SER A 26 -14.78 -2.82 5.93
N ASN A 27 -13.70 -3.52 6.27
CA ASN A 27 -13.47 -4.85 5.72
C ASN A 27 -13.44 -5.76 6.96
N ARG A 28 -14.62 -6.21 7.39
CA ARG A 28 -14.83 -7.07 8.56
C ARG A 28 -14.40 -8.50 8.22
N HIS A 29 -13.12 -8.70 7.98
CA HIS A 29 -12.54 -10.03 8.04
C HIS A 29 -11.74 -10.09 9.33
N GLY A 30 -11.99 -11.15 10.12
CA GLY A 30 -11.18 -11.46 11.28
C GLY A 30 -9.74 -11.78 10.88
N PRO A 31 -8.91 -12.23 11.83
CA PRO A 31 -7.51 -12.52 11.56
C PRO A 31 -7.33 -13.44 10.34
N VAL A 32 -6.35 -13.11 9.49
CA VAL A 32 -6.06 -13.84 8.24
C VAL A 32 -4.64 -14.37 8.30
N TRP A 33 -4.44 -15.60 7.84
CA TRP A 33 -3.10 -16.14 7.63
C TRP A 33 -2.60 -15.81 6.23
N VAL A 34 -1.42 -15.23 6.14
CA VAL A 34 -0.72 -14.92 4.89
C VAL A 34 0.64 -15.56 4.87
N ASN A 35 1.18 -15.76 3.67
CA ASN A 35 2.49 -16.36 3.48
C ASN A 35 3.10 -15.86 2.17
N ASP A 36 4.43 -15.97 2.04
CA ASP A 36 5.12 -15.66 0.80
C ASP A 36 4.85 -16.72 -0.27
N VAL A 37 4.94 -16.31 -1.55
CA VAL A 37 4.60 -17.19 -2.68
C VAL A 37 5.68 -18.25 -2.91
N GLN A 38 6.96 -17.93 -2.68
CA GLN A 38 8.08 -18.81 -3.04
C GLN A 38 8.35 -19.93 -2.04
N SER A 39 8.69 -19.59 -0.80
CA SER A 39 9.09 -20.55 0.22
C SER A 39 7.90 -21.12 0.98
N ARG A 40 6.88 -20.27 1.20
CA ARG A 40 5.76 -20.55 2.10
C ARG A 40 6.20 -20.91 3.53
N LEU A 41 7.40 -20.48 3.94
CA LEU A 41 7.95 -20.76 5.27
C LEU A 41 7.60 -19.67 6.29
N ASN A 42 7.05 -18.54 5.85
CA ASN A 42 6.81 -17.36 6.68
C ASN A 42 5.32 -17.13 6.95
N SER A 43 4.61 -18.20 7.36
CA SER A 43 3.18 -18.10 7.69
C SER A 43 2.95 -17.12 8.82
N THR A 44 2.28 -16.01 8.52
CA THR A 44 2.08 -14.90 9.46
C THR A 44 0.59 -14.63 9.61
N ARG A 45 0.10 -14.56 10.85
CA ARG A 45 -1.26 -14.12 11.13
C ARG A 45 -1.28 -12.60 11.17
N VAL A 46 -2.09 -11.97 10.33
CA VAL A 46 -2.35 -10.53 10.37
C VAL A 46 -3.72 -10.28 11.01
N ALA A 47 -3.89 -9.19 11.74
CA ALA A 47 -5.18 -8.87 12.34
C ALA A 47 -6.23 -8.55 11.27
N ARG A 48 -5.80 -7.89 10.18
CA ARG A 48 -6.68 -7.52 9.08
C ARG A 48 -5.91 -7.35 7.78
N LEU A 49 -6.52 -7.81 6.69
CA LEU A 49 -6.05 -7.58 5.32
C LEU A 49 -6.97 -6.57 4.62
N VAL A 50 -6.38 -5.54 4.03
CA VAL A 50 -7.09 -4.57 3.19
C VAL A 50 -6.52 -4.63 1.78
N GLU A 51 -7.32 -5.13 0.85
CA GLU A 51 -7.04 -4.99 -0.57
C GLU A 51 -7.31 -3.55 -1.02
N VAL A 52 -6.28 -2.86 -1.48
CA VAL A 52 -6.30 -1.46 -1.88
C VAL A 52 -6.56 -1.38 -3.38
N ARG A 53 -7.62 -0.67 -3.76
CA ARG A 53 -8.09 -0.53 -5.15
C ARG A 53 -8.05 0.90 -5.69
N SER A 54 -7.73 1.87 -4.84
CA SER A 54 -7.48 3.23 -5.28
C SER A 54 -6.51 3.98 -4.37
N ARG A 55 -5.89 5.02 -4.90
CA ARG A 55 -5.04 5.95 -4.15
C ARG A 55 -5.78 6.59 -2.99
N GLU A 56 -7.03 6.98 -3.19
CA GLU A 56 -7.87 7.61 -2.16
C GLU A 56 -8.17 6.61 -1.02
N GLN A 57 -8.38 5.33 -1.35
CA GLN A 57 -8.55 4.29 -0.35
C GLN A 57 -7.26 4.07 0.45
N LEU A 58 -6.11 4.06 -0.23
CA LEU A 58 -4.80 3.95 0.42
C LEU A 58 -4.59 5.09 1.42
N GLN A 59 -4.76 6.35 0.96
CA GLN A 59 -4.61 7.55 1.77
C GLN A 59 -5.52 7.52 3.01
N ARG A 60 -6.81 7.19 2.82
CA ARG A 60 -7.77 7.08 3.92
C ARG A 60 -7.39 5.99 4.92
N THR A 61 -6.88 4.86 4.44
CA THR A 61 -6.50 3.73 5.31
C THR A 61 -5.26 4.04 6.13
N VAL A 62 -4.25 4.66 5.51
CA VAL A 62 -3.02 5.09 6.20
C VAL A 62 -3.31 6.19 7.22
N ALA A 63 -4.12 7.19 6.87
CA ALA A 63 -4.52 8.25 7.78
C ALA A 63 -5.28 7.68 9.00
N GLY A 64 -6.25 6.80 8.77
CA GLY A 64 -7.00 6.16 9.85
C GLY A 64 -6.14 5.28 10.75
N ALA A 65 -5.16 4.57 10.20
CA ALA A 65 -4.21 3.79 10.99
C ALA A 65 -3.31 4.70 11.85
N ALA A 66 -2.84 5.83 11.30
CA ALA A 66 -2.04 6.80 12.02
C ALA A 66 -2.81 7.46 13.18
N GLU A 67 -4.07 7.85 12.96
CA GLU A 67 -4.96 8.38 14.00
C GLU A 67 -5.17 7.40 15.17
N GLN A 68 -5.17 6.10 14.86
CA GLN A 68 -5.35 5.02 15.82
C GLN A 68 -4.04 4.49 16.40
N ALA A 69 -2.90 5.06 16.01
CA ALA A 69 -1.56 4.54 16.33
C ALA A 69 -1.41 3.04 16.03
N MET A 70 -2.08 2.56 14.97
CA MET A 70 -2.06 1.16 14.55
C MET A 70 -0.91 0.93 13.55
N PRO A 71 0.05 0.05 13.87
CA PRO A 71 1.08 -0.36 12.92
C PRO A 71 0.48 -1.00 11.66
N LEU A 72 1.17 -0.83 10.54
CA LEU A 72 0.79 -1.49 9.30
C LEU A 72 2.01 -1.93 8.49
N ALA A 73 1.81 -2.96 7.68
CA ALA A 73 2.72 -3.37 6.62
C ALA A 73 2.03 -3.27 5.25
N VAL A 74 2.85 -3.24 4.19
CA VAL A 74 2.39 -3.20 2.80
C VAL A 74 2.97 -4.40 2.05
N CYS A 75 2.14 -5.10 1.27
CA CYS A 75 2.58 -6.16 0.39
C CYS A 75 2.07 -5.96 -1.05
N GLY A 76 2.89 -6.37 -2.03
CA GLY A 76 2.51 -6.55 -3.43
C GLY A 76 2.34 -8.03 -3.78
N GLY A 77 3.01 -8.52 -4.83
CA GLY A 77 2.98 -9.93 -5.28
C GLY A 77 3.53 -10.99 -4.31
N ARG A 78 3.80 -10.60 -3.07
CA ARG A 78 4.28 -11.44 -1.96
C ARG A 78 5.53 -12.26 -2.23
N HIS A 79 6.45 -11.66 -2.99
CA HIS A 79 7.70 -12.28 -3.41
C HIS A 79 8.87 -12.13 -2.41
N ALA A 80 8.69 -11.51 -1.24
CA ALA A 80 9.76 -11.39 -0.25
C ALA A 80 9.85 -12.67 0.60
N MET A 81 10.97 -13.37 0.47
CA MET A 81 11.31 -14.55 1.27
C MET A 81 11.97 -14.10 2.58
N GLY A 82 11.31 -14.35 3.72
CA GLY A 82 11.77 -13.90 5.05
C GLY A 82 10.74 -13.06 5.82
N GLY A 83 9.53 -12.90 5.30
CA GLY A 83 8.41 -12.31 6.03
C GLY A 83 8.46 -10.78 6.20
N GLN A 84 9.44 -10.08 5.61
CA GLN A 84 9.58 -8.61 5.76
C GLN A 84 8.35 -7.82 5.29
N GLN A 85 7.53 -8.45 4.44
CA GLN A 85 6.28 -7.92 3.89
C GLN A 85 5.07 -8.07 4.83
N PHE A 86 5.20 -8.74 5.97
CA PHE A 86 4.12 -9.00 6.91
C PHE A 86 4.41 -8.42 8.29
N LEU A 87 3.35 -8.08 9.01
CA LEU A 87 3.41 -7.63 10.40
C LEU A 87 2.38 -8.43 11.20
N ALA A 88 2.87 -9.23 12.14
CA ALA A 88 2.04 -10.14 12.92
C ALA A 88 1.01 -9.37 13.74
N ASP A 89 -0.24 -9.86 13.72
CA ASP A 89 -1.38 -9.32 14.46
C ASP A 89 -1.71 -7.84 14.19
N GLU A 90 -1.23 -7.30 13.06
CA GLU A 90 -1.44 -5.91 12.68
C GLU A 90 -2.14 -5.79 11.31
N LEU A 91 -2.29 -4.56 10.81
CA LEU A 91 -2.90 -4.28 9.52
C LEU A 91 -1.93 -4.58 8.36
N LEU A 92 -2.39 -5.33 7.38
CA LEU A 92 -1.70 -5.55 6.11
C LEU A 92 -2.45 -4.89 4.95
N LEU A 93 -1.77 -4.01 4.23
CA LEU A 93 -2.26 -3.40 3.00
C LEU A 93 -1.76 -4.19 1.79
N ASP A 94 -2.68 -4.73 1.01
CA ASP A 94 -2.37 -5.42 -0.24
C ASP A 94 -2.61 -4.47 -1.41
N THR A 95 -1.53 -4.09 -2.10
CA THR A 95 -1.58 -3.13 -3.21
C THR A 95 -1.70 -3.78 -4.57
N LEU A 96 -1.85 -5.11 -4.67
CA LEU A 96 -1.82 -5.84 -5.93
C LEU A 96 -2.88 -5.37 -6.95
N ARG A 97 -3.97 -4.74 -6.49
CA ARG A 97 -5.03 -4.18 -7.35
C ARG A 97 -4.79 -2.76 -7.84
N LEU A 98 -3.69 -2.14 -7.44
CA LEU A 98 -3.21 -0.88 -8.01
C LEU A 98 -2.34 -1.22 -9.23
N ASP A 99 -2.92 -1.76 -10.29
CA ASP A 99 -2.21 -2.42 -11.40
C ASP A 99 -2.38 -1.72 -12.75
N ARG A 100 -2.84 -0.47 -12.77
CA ARG A 100 -3.10 0.26 -14.02
C ARG A 100 -1.85 0.94 -14.58
N VAL A 101 -1.80 1.04 -15.91
CA VAL A 101 -0.96 2.02 -16.61
C VAL A 101 -1.68 3.36 -16.62
N LEU A 102 -1.00 4.41 -16.15
CA LEU A 102 -1.53 5.76 -16.03
C LEU A 102 -1.21 6.62 -17.26
N SER A 103 0.00 6.49 -17.79
CA SER A 103 0.45 7.19 -19.00
C SER A 103 1.62 6.47 -19.65
N PHE A 104 1.76 6.58 -20.97
CA PHE A 104 2.91 6.05 -21.71
C PHE A 104 3.34 7.05 -22.80
N ASP A 105 4.50 7.67 -22.59
CA ASP A 105 5.19 8.54 -23.53
C ASP A 105 6.13 7.69 -24.39
N ARG A 106 5.66 7.35 -25.60
CA ARG A 106 6.39 6.51 -26.55
C ARG A 106 7.62 7.18 -27.14
N ASP A 107 7.62 8.51 -27.25
CA ASP A 107 8.75 9.24 -27.82
C ASP A 107 9.94 9.23 -26.85
N ARG A 108 9.64 9.32 -25.54
CA ARG A 108 10.65 9.36 -24.47
C ARG A 108 10.88 8.01 -23.78
N GLY A 109 10.05 7.01 -24.04
CA GLY A 109 10.14 5.70 -23.38
C GLY A 109 9.79 5.74 -21.90
N LEU A 110 8.91 6.66 -21.49
CA LEU A 110 8.52 6.83 -20.08
C LEU A 110 7.10 6.33 -19.88
N ILE A 111 6.95 5.37 -18.98
CA ILE A 111 5.67 4.80 -18.59
C ILE A 111 5.42 5.07 -17.11
N GLU A 112 4.24 5.61 -16.80
CA GLU A 112 3.76 5.80 -15.44
C GLU A 112 2.72 4.72 -15.13
N VAL A 113 2.92 4.04 -14.00
CA VAL A 113 2.09 2.90 -13.59
C VAL A 113 1.78 2.98 -12.11
N GLU A 114 0.68 2.34 -11.72
CA GLU A 114 0.37 2.16 -10.31
C GLU A 114 1.32 1.16 -9.64
N ALA A 115 1.61 1.38 -8.36
CA ALA A 115 2.65 0.67 -7.61
C ALA A 115 2.42 -0.84 -7.42
N GLY A 116 1.22 -1.34 -7.71
CA GLY A 116 0.84 -2.75 -7.64
C GLY A 116 1.03 -3.52 -8.94
N ILE A 117 1.31 -2.86 -10.07
CA ILE A 117 1.46 -3.53 -11.35
C ILE A 117 2.60 -4.57 -11.28
N GLN A 118 2.36 -5.75 -11.85
CA GLN A 118 3.36 -6.81 -11.93
C GLN A 118 4.04 -6.79 -13.30
N TRP A 119 5.31 -7.21 -13.36
CA TRP A 119 6.09 -7.27 -14.60
C TRP A 119 5.36 -7.95 -15.77
N PRO A 120 4.67 -9.11 -15.60
CA PRO A 120 3.96 -9.73 -16.72
C PRO A 120 2.85 -8.84 -17.31
N ALA A 121 2.11 -8.10 -16.47
CA ALA A 121 1.05 -7.21 -16.94
C ALA A 121 1.64 -5.99 -17.66
N LEU A 122 2.71 -5.42 -17.11
CA LEU A 122 3.44 -4.31 -17.74
C LEU A 122 4.03 -4.71 -19.09
N LEU A 123 4.69 -5.87 -19.18
CA LEU A 123 5.23 -6.39 -20.43
C LEU A 123 4.11 -6.69 -21.44
N GLY A 124 2.98 -7.26 -20.98
CA GLY A 124 1.82 -7.48 -21.84
C GLY A 124 1.28 -6.19 -22.46
N PHE A 125 1.21 -5.11 -21.67
CA PHE A 125 0.85 -3.78 -22.18
C PHE A 125 1.87 -3.27 -23.19
N LEU A 126 3.17 -3.30 -22.86
CA LEU A 126 4.22 -2.80 -23.76
C LEU A 126 4.26 -3.55 -25.10
N LEU A 127 4.07 -4.88 -25.07
CA LEU A 127 4.03 -5.71 -26.28
C LEU A 127 2.79 -5.42 -27.13
N ALA A 128 1.63 -5.16 -26.51
CA ALA A 128 0.41 -4.81 -27.23
C ALA A 128 0.47 -3.42 -27.87
N GLU A 129 1.21 -2.50 -27.26
CA GLU A 129 1.39 -1.14 -27.76
C GLU A 129 2.53 -1.02 -28.79
N GLN A 130 3.36 -2.05 -28.97
CA GLN A 130 4.46 -2.03 -29.94
C GLN A 130 3.97 -2.26 -31.37
N ASP A 131 3.95 -1.19 -32.16
CA ASP A 131 3.68 -1.23 -33.61
C ASP A 131 4.95 -1.17 -34.48
N ASP A 132 6.10 -0.83 -33.88
CA ASP A 132 7.38 -0.67 -34.59
C ASP A 132 8.38 -1.79 -34.20
N PRO A 133 8.71 -2.71 -35.13
CA PRO A 133 9.67 -3.78 -34.86
C PRO A 133 11.10 -3.27 -34.60
N GLU A 134 11.46 -2.05 -34.99
CA GLU A 134 12.80 -1.48 -34.71
C GLU A 134 12.92 -0.81 -33.34
N ARG A 135 11.79 -0.54 -32.66
CA ARG A 135 11.74 0.08 -31.32
C ARG A 135 10.92 -0.76 -30.35
N THR A 136 11.53 -1.84 -29.88
CA THR A 136 10.95 -2.74 -28.88
C THR A 136 11.19 -2.21 -27.46
N TRP A 137 10.13 -1.97 -26.70
CA TRP A 137 10.18 -1.65 -25.27
C TRP A 137 10.18 -2.94 -24.45
N GLY A 138 11.29 -3.24 -23.78
CA GLY A 138 11.38 -4.37 -22.87
C GLY A 138 12.25 -4.02 -21.67
N CYS A 139 12.00 -4.65 -20.52
CA CYS A 139 12.91 -4.59 -19.38
C CYS A 139 14.06 -5.60 -19.59
N TRP A 140 14.84 -5.38 -20.63
CA TRP A 140 16.08 -6.13 -20.85
C TRP A 140 17.24 -5.30 -20.31
N ASN A 141 18.01 -5.90 -19.40
CA ASN A 141 19.28 -5.36 -18.98
C ASN A 141 20.23 -5.43 -20.19
N GLN A 142 20.49 -4.31 -20.87
CA GLN A 142 21.70 -4.19 -21.66
C GLN A 142 22.85 -4.05 -20.68
N ALA A 143 23.55 -5.15 -20.44
CA ALA A 143 24.87 -5.15 -19.83
C ALA A 143 25.92 -4.91 -20.92
#